data_AF-A0A935YHN8-F1
#
_entry.id   AF-A0A935YHN8-F1
#
_cell.length_a   1.000
_cell.length_b   1.000
_cell.length_c   1.000
_cell.angle_alpha   90.00
_cell.angle_beta   90.00
_cell.angle_gamma   90.00
#
_symmetry.space_group_name_H-M   'P 1'
#
loop_
_entity.id
_entity.type
_entity.pdbx_description
1 polymer ?
#
loop_
_entity_poly.entity_id
_entity_poly.type
_entity_poly.pdbx_seq_one_letter_code
_entity_poly.pdbx_strand_id
1 'polypeptide(L)'
;MSNLIATYTHTIVPEASTRSHFRVTAPANHKVWVKVTVFYTRASSNAAVAVDLRNGSTSGTLGSAITWVKRNPDDGETVQTVGQAVTGSPSGGDSVSKAGLLDNGAIAFEPIRLNGGETLDVWLTAGDTSGTGFIRIDIDE
;
A
#
# COMPACT_ATOMS: atom_id res chain seq x y z
N MET A 1 16.85 -14.39 12.21
CA MET A 1 15.82 -13.70 11.42
C MET A 1 16.18 -12.24 11.53
N SER A 2 16.42 -11.58 10.40
CA SER A 2 16.54 -10.13 10.42
C SER A 2 15.19 -9.56 10.87
N ASN A 3 15.24 -8.40 11.51
CA ASN A 3 14.06 -7.62 11.87
C ASN A 3 14.20 -6.28 11.11
N LEU A 4 14.50 -6.34 9.81
CA LEU A 4 14.71 -5.15 9.02
C LEU A 4 13.35 -4.52 8.77
N ILE A 5 13.02 -3.53 9.60
CA ILE A 5 11.79 -2.79 9.46
C ILE A 5 12.03 -1.53 8.65
N ALA A 6 11.30 -1.37 7.55
CA ALA A 6 11.34 -0.16 6.75
C ALA A 6 9.95 0.40 6.49
N THR A 7 9.87 1.71 6.34
CA THR A 7 8.62 2.45 6.20
C THR A 7 8.64 3.32 4.95
N TYR A 8 7.49 3.47 4.31
CA TYR A 8 7.25 4.51 3.31
C TYR A 8 5.89 5.14 3.49
N THR A 9 5.78 6.44 3.16
CA THR A 9 4.53 7.19 3.16
C THR A 9 4.25 7.73 1.76
N HIS A 10 3.14 7.33 1.16
CA HIS A 10 2.70 7.79 -0.15
C HIS A 10 1.53 8.75 -0.02
N THR A 11 1.64 9.97 -0.55
CA THR A 11 0.48 10.86 -0.64
C THR A 11 -0.41 10.38 -1.77
N ILE A 12 -1.72 10.29 -1.51
CA ILE A 12 -2.73 9.90 -2.48
C ILE A 12 -3.76 11.02 -2.63
N VAL A 13 -4.21 11.20 -3.87
CA VAL A 13 -5.40 11.98 -4.20
C VAL A 13 -6.40 10.99 -4.77
N PRO A 14 -7.34 10.46 -3.96
CA PRO A 14 -8.35 9.55 -4.46
C PRO A 14 -9.19 10.22 -5.54
N GLU A 15 -9.42 9.48 -6.61
CA GLU A 15 -10.32 9.90 -7.68
C GLU A 15 -11.63 9.11 -7.58
N ALA A 16 -12.67 9.61 -8.25
CA ALA A 16 -13.98 8.94 -8.30
C ALA A 16 -13.93 7.56 -8.99
N SER A 17 -12.82 7.22 -9.65
CA SER A 17 -12.56 5.89 -10.20
C SER A 17 -11.59 5.12 -9.32
N THR A 18 -11.86 3.83 -9.10
CA THR A 18 -10.93 2.94 -8.40
C THR A 18 -9.60 2.91 -9.14
N ARG A 19 -8.49 3.03 -8.40
CA ARG A 19 -7.14 2.84 -8.92
C ARG A 19 -6.30 2.04 -7.94
N SER A 20 -5.35 1.27 -8.46
CA SER A 20 -4.23 0.82 -7.64
C SER A 20 -3.34 2.03 -7.40
N HIS A 21 -2.97 2.29 -6.15
CA HIS A 21 -2.12 3.43 -5.78
C HIS A 21 -0.70 3.00 -5.44
N PHE A 22 -0.53 1.75 -5.00
CA PHE A 22 0.74 1.24 -4.52
C PHE A 22 0.86 -0.26 -4.73
N ARG A 23 2.05 -0.74 -5.12
CA ARG A 23 2.44 -2.15 -5.14
C ARG A 23 3.69 -2.39 -4.31
N VAL A 24 3.61 -3.38 -3.43
CA VAL A 24 4.75 -3.99 -2.72
C VAL A 24 5.05 -5.31 -3.42
N THR A 25 6.31 -5.57 -3.76
CA THR A 25 6.77 -6.85 -4.31
C THR A 25 7.81 -7.44 -3.38
N ALA A 26 7.50 -8.62 -2.84
CA ALA A 26 8.42 -9.37 -2.01
C ALA A 26 9.63 -9.84 -2.83
N PRO A 27 10.83 -9.87 -2.24
CA PRO A 27 12.01 -10.40 -2.90
C PRO A 27 11.88 -11.91 -3.14
N ALA A 28 12.41 -12.41 -4.26
CA ALA A 28 12.17 -13.79 -4.70
C ALA A 28 12.70 -14.89 -3.77
N ASN A 29 13.63 -14.55 -2.87
CA ASN A 29 14.41 -15.47 -2.04
C ASN A 29 13.90 -15.63 -0.60
N HIS A 30 12.98 -14.78 -0.11
CA HIS A 30 12.46 -14.88 1.26
C HIS A 30 11.04 -14.34 1.39
N LYS A 31 10.47 -14.50 2.59
CA LYS A 31 9.11 -14.04 2.92
C LYS A 31 9.20 -12.73 3.66
N VAL A 32 8.23 -11.86 3.46
CA VAL A 32 8.15 -10.55 4.12
C VAL A 32 6.76 -10.35 4.71
N TRP A 33 6.69 -9.62 5.82
CA TRP A 33 5.42 -9.18 6.38
C TRP A 33 5.18 -7.72 6.01
N VAL A 34 4.00 -7.44 5.48
CA VAL A 34 3.61 -6.10 5.04
C VAL A 34 2.43 -5.63 5.87
N LYS A 35 2.61 -4.51 6.57
CA LYS A 35 1.55 -3.81 7.29
C LYS A 35 1.18 -2.55 6.54
N VAL A 36 -0.10 -2.42 6.19
CA VAL A 36 -0.64 -1.25 5.51
C VAL A 36 -1.51 -0.45 6.48
N THR A 37 -1.24 0.84 6.57
CA THR A 37 -2.09 1.80 7.29
C THR A 37 -2.48 2.91 6.32
N VAL A 38 -3.77 3.18 6.19
CA VAL A 38 -4.30 4.23 5.33
C VAL A 38 -4.88 5.34 6.19
N PHE A 39 -4.48 6.57 5.90
CA PHE A 39 -5.03 7.77 6.48
C PHE A 39 -5.67 8.58 5.37
N TYR A 40 -6.87 9.11 5.61
CA TYR A 40 -7.56 9.91 4.62
C TYR A 40 -8.18 11.13 5.28
N THR A 41 -7.83 12.31 4.77
CA THR A 41 -8.31 13.60 5.28
C THR A 41 -9.01 14.35 4.16
N ARG A 42 -10.18 14.92 4.46
CA ARG A 42 -10.90 15.77 3.51
C ARG A 42 -11.72 16.83 4.23
N ALA A 43 -11.99 17.90 3.49
CA ALA A 43 -12.65 19.07 4.03
C ALA A 43 -14.11 18.82 4.42
N SER A 44 -14.88 18.07 3.63
CA SER A 44 -16.26 17.69 3.96
C SER A 44 -16.88 16.77 2.91
N SER A 45 -17.11 15.50 3.24
CA SER A 45 -18.09 14.66 2.55
C SER A 45 -18.62 13.61 3.54
N ASN A 46 -19.58 12.78 3.13
CA ASN A 46 -20.03 11.59 3.87
C ASN A 46 -19.75 10.30 3.07
N ALA A 47 -19.06 10.38 1.93
CA ALA A 47 -18.84 9.23 1.06
C ALA A 47 -17.68 8.38 1.57
N ALA A 48 -17.86 7.09 1.81
CA ALA A 48 -16.74 6.26 2.24
C ALA A 48 -15.65 6.15 1.16
N VAL A 49 -14.38 6.09 1.57
CA VAL A 49 -13.29 5.58 0.74
C VAL A 49 -13.20 4.08 0.98
N ALA A 50 -13.38 3.29 -0.07
CA ALA A 50 -13.11 1.86 0.00
C ALA A 50 -11.61 1.62 -0.18
N VAL A 51 -11.02 0.83 0.70
CA VAL A 51 -9.64 0.34 0.60
C VAL A 51 -9.71 -1.16 0.41
N ASP A 52 -9.03 -1.66 -0.63
CA ASP A 52 -8.97 -3.09 -0.98
C ASP A 52 -7.49 -3.47 -1.12
N LEU A 53 -7.04 -4.41 -0.30
CA LEU A 53 -5.72 -5.01 -0.38
C LEU A 53 -5.81 -6.25 -1.26
N ARG A 54 -4.99 -6.34 -2.30
CA ARG A 54 -5.04 -7.46 -3.25
C ARG A 54 -3.69 -8.11 -3.46
N ASN A 55 -3.66 -9.44 -3.48
CA ASN A 55 -2.46 -10.21 -3.83
C ASN A 55 -2.48 -10.56 -5.32
N GLY A 56 -1.30 -10.57 -5.96
CA GLY A 56 -1.10 -11.08 -7.31
C GLY A 56 -1.74 -10.24 -8.43
N SER A 57 -2.04 -8.96 -8.20
CA SER A 57 -2.44 -8.08 -9.30
C SER A 57 -1.23 -7.74 -10.17
N THR A 58 -1.41 -7.80 -11.49
CA THR A 58 -0.42 -7.37 -12.49
C THR A 58 -0.86 -6.09 -13.21
N SER A 59 -2.02 -5.54 -12.84
CA SER A 59 -2.62 -4.39 -13.51
C SER A 59 -1.96 -3.06 -13.17
N GLY A 60 -2.28 -2.03 -13.96
CA GLY A 60 -1.77 -0.68 -13.79
C GLY A 60 -0.39 -0.46 -14.44
N THR A 61 -0.04 0.81 -14.56
CA THR A 61 1.29 1.27 -14.95
C THR A 61 2.11 1.52 -13.69
N LEU A 62 3.23 0.82 -13.59
CA LEU A 62 4.20 1.00 -12.52
C LEU A 62 4.91 2.35 -12.71
N GLY A 63 4.83 3.18 -11.68
CA GLY A 63 5.56 4.44 -11.59
C GLY A 63 6.98 4.25 -11.06
N SER A 64 7.54 5.34 -10.53
CA SER A 64 8.87 5.33 -9.94
C SER A 64 8.99 4.34 -8.79
N ALA A 65 10.14 3.65 -8.75
CA ALA A 65 10.54 2.87 -7.61
C ALA A 65 10.70 3.77 -6.38
N ILE A 66 10.41 3.19 -5.22
CA ILE A 66 10.30 3.91 -3.97
C ILE A 66 11.52 3.63 -3.11
N THR A 67 11.99 4.66 -2.41
CA THR A 67 13.04 4.51 -1.42
C THR A 67 12.44 4.21 -0.05
N TRP A 68 12.68 2.99 0.43
CA TRP A 68 12.33 2.59 1.80
C TRP A 68 13.19 3.31 2.82
N VAL A 69 12.59 3.76 3.92
CA VAL A 69 13.30 4.34 5.05
C VAL A 69 13.41 3.30 6.15
N LYS A 70 14.62 2.83 6.44
CA LYS A 70 14.88 1.92 7.55
C LYS A 70 14.50 2.58 8.87
N ARG A 71 13.86 1.81 9.76
CA ARG A 71 13.57 2.27 11.13
C ARG A 71 14.84 2.39 11.96
N ASN A 72 15.79 1.47 11.76
CA ASN A 72 17.15 1.58 12.29
C ASN A 72 18.10 1.99 11.14
N PRO A 73 18.55 3.25 11.09
CA PRO A 73 19.43 3.71 10.00
C PRO A 73 20.83 3.09 10.05
N ASP A 74 21.27 2.61 11.21
CA ASP A 74 22.58 1.98 11.40
C ASP A 74 22.61 0.49 11.00
N ASP A 75 21.45 -0.06 10.60
CA ASP A 75 21.36 -1.42 10.10
C ASP A 75 22.08 -1.54 8.74
N GLY A 76 23.07 -2.43 8.66
CA GLY A 76 23.86 -2.67 7.45
C GLY A 76 23.15 -3.50 6.38
N GLU A 77 22.02 -4.13 6.70
CA GLU A 77 21.29 -4.96 5.74
C GLU A 77 20.57 -4.13 4.68
N THR A 78 20.40 -4.68 3.48
CA THR A 78 19.73 -3.97 2.38
C THR A 78 18.29 -4.42 2.28
N VAL A 79 17.36 -3.47 2.25
CA VAL A 79 15.94 -3.75 1.96
C VAL A 79 15.83 -4.33 0.55
N GLN A 80 15.30 -5.54 0.41
CA GLN A 80 15.17 -6.22 -0.87
C GLN A 80 13.76 -6.10 -1.47
N THR A 81 12.74 -5.84 -0.64
CA THR A 81 11.38 -5.54 -1.09
C THR A 81 11.37 -4.32 -2.00
N VAL A 82 10.61 -4.43 -3.09
CA VAL A 82 10.40 -3.33 -4.04
C VAL A 82 9.05 -2.69 -3.75
N GLY A 83 9.03 -1.37 -3.60
CA GLY A 83 7.80 -0.57 -3.56
C GLY A 83 7.67 0.26 -4.84
N GLN A 84 6.47 0.36 -5.40
CA GLN A 84 6.17 1.19 -6.57
C GLN A 84 4.83 1.92 -6.42
N ALA A 85 4.78 3.19 -6.81
CA ALA A 85 3.51 3.85 -7.05
C ALA A 85 2.87 3.21 -8.27
N VAL A 86 1.55 3.03 -8.25
CA VAL A 86 0.81 2.46 -9.38
C VAL A 86 -0.21 3.47 -9.85
N THR A 87 -0.43 3.51 -11.16
CA THR A 87 -1.51 4.28 -11.77
C THR A 87 -2.34 3.41 -12.69
N GLY A 88 -3.59 3.78 -12.93
CA GLY A 88 -4.47 3.08 -13.85
C GLY A 88 -5.52 2.21 -13.19
N SER A 89 -6.45 1.74 -14.03
CA SER A 89 -7.61 1.00 -13.59
C SER A 89 -7.21 -0.41 -13.11
N PRO A 90 -7.74 -0.84 -11.98
CA PRO A 90 -7.41 -2.12 -11.42
C PRO A 90 -7.96 -3.30 -12.24
N SER A 91 -7.18 -4.37 -12.37
CA SER A 91 -7.64 -5.67 -12.86
C SER A 91 -6.84 -6.82 -12.24
N GLY A 92 -7.47 -8.00 -12.18
CA GLY A 92 -6.87 -9.19 -11.57
C GLY A 92 -6.64 -9.09 -10.05
N GLY A 93 -5.92 -10.08 -9.53
CA GLY A 93 -5.59 -10.25 -8.10
C GLY A 93 -6.79 -10.62 -7.22
N ASP A 94 -6.50 -11.38 -6.16
CA ASP A 94 -7.49 -11.76 -5.16
C ASP A 94 -7.48 -10.78 -3.99
N SER A 95 -8.67 -10.38 -3.54
CA SER A 95 -8.77 -9.54 -2.36
C SER A 95 -8.42 -10.33 -1.11
N VAL A 96 -7.47 -9.80 -0.36
CA VAL A 96 -7.00 -10.38 0.90
C VAL A 96 -7.50 -9.60 2.12
N SER A 97 -7.86 -8.32 1.94
CA SER A 97 -8.54 -7.54 2.98
C SER A 97 -9.26 -6.34 2.38
N LYS A 98 -10.39 -5.94 2.99
CA LYS A 98 -11.14 -4.75 2.58
C LYS A 98 -11.65 -3.99 3.78
N ALA A 99 -11.71 -2.68 3.64
CA ALA A 99 -12.39 -1.84 4.61
C ALA A 99 -12.91 -0.54 3.99
N GLY A 100 -13.91 0.05 4.66
CA GLY A 100 -14.37 1.40 4.38
C GLY A 100 -13.73 2.38 5.37
N LEU A 101 -13.32 3.54 4.87
CA LEU A 101 -12.76 4.63 5.64
C LEU A 101 -13.65 5.87 5.48
N LEU A 102 -14.07 6.45 6.61
CA LEU A 102 -14.81 7.71 6.63
C LEU A 102 -13.85 8.91 6.61
N ASP A 103 -14.41 10.11 6.48
CA ASP A 103 -13.71 11.39 6.55
C ASP A 103 -12.79 11.48 7.76
N ASN A 104 -11.57 11.98 7.53
CA ASN A 104 -10.58 12.23 8.58
C ASN A 104 -10.27 10.98 9.43
N GLY A 105 -10.43 9.80 8.80
CA GLY A 105 -10.23 8.50 9.43
C GLY A 105 -8.85 7.91 9.16
N ALA A 106 -8.50 6.93 10.00
CA ALA A 106 -7.37 6.04 9.79
C ALA A 106 -7.82 4.59 9.90
N ILE A 107 -7.24 3.71 9.08
CA ILE A 107 -7.41 2.27 9.21
C ILE A 107 -6.07 1.57 9.08
N ALA A 108 -5.80 0.67 10.03
CA ALA A 108 -4.68 -0.25 9.98
C ALA A 108 -5.20 -1.64 9.66
N PHE A 109 -4.60 -2.28 8.66
CA PHE A 109 -4.88 -3.66 8.32
C PHE A 109 -3.99 -4.60 9.13
N GLU A 110 -4.47 -5.83 9.33
CA GLU A 110 -3.63 -6.91 9.84
C GLU A 110 -2.43 -7.14 8.90
N PRO A 111 -1.23 -7.45 9.42
CA PRO A 111 -0.08 -7.74 8.59
C PRO A 111 -0.32 -8.90 7.62
N ILE A 112 0.03 -8.71 6.36
CA ILE A 112 -0.09 -9.72 5.31
C ILE A 112 1.29 -10.30 5.01
N ARG A 113 1.39 -11.63 5.03
CA ARG A 113 2.61 -12.33 4.64
C ARG A 113 2.65 -12.49 3.13
N LEU A 114 3.74 -12.06 2.52
CA LEU A 114 4.06 -12.34 1.12
C LEU A 114 5.16 -13.40 1.04
N ASN A 115 4.95 -14.41 0.20
CA ASN A 115 6.02 -15.33 -0.19
C ASN A 115 6.93 -14.68 -1.23
N GLY A 116 8.07 -15.30 -1.51
CA GLY A 116 9.06 -14.72 -2.41
C GLY A 116 8.48 -14.47 -3.81
N GLY A 117 8.62 -13.22 -4.28
CA GLY A 117 8.10 -12.77 -5.57
C GLY A 117 6.60 -12.42 -5.59
N GLU A 118 5.86 -12.64 -4.49
CA GLU A 118 4.46 -12.22 -4.41
C GLU A 118 4.32 -10.71 -4.30
N THR A 119 3.15 -10.20 -4.71
CA THR A 119 2.87 -8.76 -4.76
C THR A 119 1.63 -8.42 -3.95
N LEU A 120 1.68 -7.36 -3.15
CA LEU A 120 0.52 -6.75 -2.51
C LEU A 120 0.24 -5.39 -3.10
N ASP A 121 -0.97 -5.21 -3.62
CA ASP A 121 -1.45 -3.92 -4.08
C ASP A 121 -2.40 -3.27 -3.06
N VAL A 122 -2.29 -1.96 -2.91
CA VAL A 122 -3.22 -1.13 -2.13
C VAL A 122 -4.10 -0.35 -3.10
N TRP A 123 -5.38 -0.70 -3.13
CA TRP A 123 -6.37 -0.07 -3.99
C TRP A 123 -7.24 0.85 -3.18
N LEU A 124 -7.55 2.02 -3.74
CA LEU A 124 -8.50 2.95 -3.15
C LEU A 124 -9.56 3.37 -4.17
N THR A 125 -10.79 3.46 -3.69
CA THR A 125 -11.92 4.02 -4.41
C THR A 125 -12.53 5.12 -3.56
N ALA A 126 -12.48 6.37 -4.02
CA ALA A 126 -13.30 7.40 -3.42
C ALA A 126 -14.68 7.41 -4.07
N GLY A 127 -15.73 7.55 -3.25
CA GLY A 127 -17.10 7.70 -3.75
C GLY A 127 -17.40 9.06 -4.40
N ASP A 128 -16.53 10.06 -4.24
CA ASP A 128 -16.68 11.44 -4.75
C ASP A 128 -15.33 12.19 -4.91
N THR A 129 -15.37 13.50 -5.20
CA THR A 129 -14.20 14.33 -5.52
C THR A 129 -13.28 14.67 -4.32
N SER A 130 -11.98 14.57 -4.61
CA SER A 130 -10.76 15.12 -3.97
C SER A 130 -10.76 15.34 -2.45
N GLY A 131 -10.26 14.35 -1.73
CA GLY A 131 -9.51 14.54 -0.48
C GLY A 131 -8.02 14.27 -0.69
N THR A 132 -7.23 14.41 0.38
CA THR A 132 -5.82 14.00 0.38
C THR A 132 -5.63 12.96 1.47
N GLY A 133 -5.09 11.81 1.08
CA GLY A 133 -4.72 10.77 2.03
C GLY A 133 -3.23 10.51 1.98
N PHE A 134 -2.79 9.66 2.89
CA PHE A 134 -1.52 9.00 2.73
C PHE A 134 -1.61 7.53 3.14
N ILE A 135 -0.85 6.71 2.43
CA ILE A 135 -0.67 5.30 2.74
C ILE A 135 0.68 5.18 3.43
N ARG A 136 0.68 4.65 4.65
CA ARG A 136 1.89 4.19 5.32
C ARG A 136 2.03 2.69 5.13
N ILE A 137 3.20 2.26 4.69
CA ILE A 137 3.53 0.84 4.55
C ILE A 137 4.75 0.58 5.39
N ASP A 138 4.62 -0.37 6.31
CA ASP A 138 5.73 -0.92 7.07
C ASP A 138 6.00 -2.34 6.55
N ILE A 139 7.26 -2.64 6.25
CA ILE A 139 7.72 -3.99 5.89
C ILE A 139 8.62 -4.52 6.98
N ASP A 140 8.58 -5.83 7.20
CA ASP A 140 9.45 -6.57 8.11
C ASP A 140 10.06 -7.75 7.33
N GLU A 141 11.38 -7.67 7.10
CA GLU A 141 12.20 -8.63 6.34
C GLU A 141 13.22 -9.35 7.23
#